data_AF-A0A2V2VIP9-F1
#
_entry.id   AF-A0A2V2VIP9-F1
#
_cell.length_a   1.000
_cell.length_b   1.000
_cell.length_c   1.000
_cell.angle_alpha   90.00
_cell.angle_beta   90.00
_cell.angle_gamma   90.00
#
_symmetry.space_group_name_H-M   'P 1'
#
loop_
_entity.id
_entity.type
_entity.pdbx_description
1 polymer ?
#
loop_
_entity_poly.entity_id
_entity_poly.type
_entity_poly.pdbx_seq_one_letter_code
_entity_poly.pdbx_strand_id
1 'polypeptide(L)'
;MDLQGSWQTFERNDGAERLRLMVLTSDRGWPYSWEWEEHKSIHDCYVNCEVERAWRIVFEDLSECFSTYSGTEFKPKRRVLIGTPGIGKSMAAGSYLLYQLLHYDVEKLQVVVHRFGNTTYVFDKTIQTVTKYEGNEISKIVLYDLWQRGMKGYIIYDVTKQGAPPASYFAPFREWGMIVVSSPSLDNYDEWATQVKATRIIMNCPDEMDVKAMCAWMKRDGDTDEQTKYWRMVEKHMEKVGPLPRIYFMRMILKHDLVPLRMPWKRSILGMLTNRFILPGGRLWYSKDPSQKLVRIFRIRGERGAERFLNAPICYFLGSRSANILAKAMSEKGFLLFVLGVRKTISSACTDRFCL
;
A
#
# COMPACT_ATOMS: atom_id res chain seq x y z
N MET A 1 -6.33 -14.89 -18.18
CA MET A 1 -4.99 -14.71 -17.58
C MET A 1 -4.68 -16.05 -16.99
N ASP A 2 -3.72 -16.78 -17.56
CA ASP A 2 -3.25 -18.02 -16.94
C ASP A 2 -2.38 -17.59 -15.76
N LEU A 3 -2.92 -17.73 -14.55
CA LEU A 3 -2.28 -17.37 -13.30
C LEU A 3 -1.73 -18.65 -12.70
N GLN A 4 -0.49 -19.02 -13.06
CA GLN A 4 0.21 -20.11 -12.39
C GLN A 4 0.97 -19.55 -11.19
N GLY A 5 0.55 -19.93 -9.98
CA GLY A 5 1.30 -19.65 -8.76
C GLY A 5 2.35 -20.74 -8.55
N SER A 6 3.63 -20.38 -8.53
CA SER A 6 4.66 -21.22 -7.91
C SER A 6 4.73 -20.86 -6.43
N TRP A 7 4.57 -21.86 -5.56
CA TRP A 7 4.66 -21.69 -4.11
C TRP A 7 6.10 -21.90 -3.67
N GLN A 8 6.82 -20.83 -3.35
CA GLN A 8 8.02 -20.91 -2.53
C GLN A 8 7.84 -20.04 -1.29
N THR A 9 7.55 -20.68 -0.16
CA THR A 9 7.58 -20.05 1.15
C THR A 9 9.03 -19.93 1.62
N PHE A 10 9.51 -18.70 1.83
CA PHE A 10 10.80 -18.47 2.50
C PHE A 10 10.59 -18.39 4.01
N GLU A 11 10.57 -19.54 4.67
CA GLU A 11 10.44 -19.69 6.13
C GLU A 11 11.82 -19.76 6.81
N ARG A 12 11.92 -19.22 8.03
CA ARG A 12 12.99 -19.56 8.98
C ARG A 12 12.34 -19.95 10.31
N ASN A 13 12.68 -21.15 10.78
CA ASN A 13 12.26 -21.74 12.05
C ASN A 13 12.80 -20.94 13.25
N ASP A 14 12.04 -19.97 13.73
CA ASP A 14 12.19 -19.35 15.05
C ASP A 14 10.79 -19.20 15.69
N GLY A 15 10.14 -20.32 16.01
CA GLY A 15 9.05 -20.42 17.00
C GLY A 15 7.68 -19.78 16.70
N ALA A 16 7.54 -18.97 15.65
CA ALA A 16 6.26 -18.52 15.11
C ALA A 16 6.41 -18.30 13.60
N GLU A 17 5.75 -19.14 12.80
CA GLU A 17 5.74 -19.07 11.33
C GLU A 17 5.12 -17.73 10.87
N ARG A 18 5.97 -16.72 10.67
CA ARG A 18 5.57 -15.45 10.07
C ARG A 18 5.93 -15.49 8.59
N LEU A 19 4.93 -15.50 7.72
CA LEU A 19 5.09 -15.31 6.27
C LEU A 19 5.98 -14.09 6.01
N ARG A 20 7.17 -14.32 5.46
CA ARG A 20 8.13 -13.26 5.14
C ARG A 20 7.86 -12.69 3.75
N LEU A 21 7.77 -13.56 2.76
CA LEU A 21 7.51 -13.17 1.38
C LEU A 21 6.90 -14.34 0.61
N MET A 22 5.78 -14.09 -0.04
CA MET A 22 5.22 -14.91 -1.11
C MET A 22 5.35 -14.13 -2.42
N VAL A 23 5.58 -14.82 -3.53
CA VAL A 23 5.65 -14.19 -4.85
C VAL A 23 4.63 -14.83 -5.78
N LEU A 24 3.78 -14.00 -6.40
CA LEU A 24 2.88 -14.45 -7.47
C LEU A 24 3.43 -14.01 -8.82
N THR A 25 3.63 -14.97 -9.72
CA THR A 25 4.14 -14.69 -11.06
C THR A 25 2.99 -14.73 -12.09
N SER A 26 3.00 -13.78 -13.03
CA SER A 26 2.05 -13.72 -14.14
C SER A 26 2.82 -13.62 -15.45
N ASP A 27 2.60 -14.56 -16.37
CA ASP A 27 3.25 -14.54 -17.69
C ASP A 27 2.90 -13.30 -18.51
N ARG A 28 1.69 -12.76 -18.31
CA ARG A 28 1.20 -11.54 -18.97
C ARG A 28 1.52 -10.27 -18.17
N GLY A 29 2.16 -10.41 -17.02
CA GLY A 29 2.37 -9.33 -16.07
C GLY A 29 1.14 -9.00 -15.23
N TRP A 30 1.36 -8.22 -14.19
CA TRP A 30 0.30 -7.68 -13.34
C TRP A 30 -0.19 -6.33 -13.86
N PRO A 31 -1.51 -6.08 -13.88
CA PRO A 31 -2.04 -4.76 -14.19
C PRO A 31 -1.77 -3.82 -13.01
N TYR A 32 -0.98 -2.78 -13.23
CA TYR A 32 -0.73 -1.72 -12.24
C TYR A 32 -0.44 -0.40 -12.93
N SER A 33 -0.62 0.71 -12.22
CA SER A 33 -0.35 2.05 -12.75
C SER A 33 1.08 2.53 -12.50
N TRP A 34 1.68 3.10 -13.54
CA TRP A 34 2.94 3.81 -13.43
C TRP A 34 3.00 5.01 -14.39
N GLU A 35 3.35 6.19 -13.88
CA GLU A 35 3.31 7.46 -14.64
C GLU A 35 4.41 7.60 -15.72
N TRP A 36 5.33 6.64 -15.87
CA TRP A 36 6.43 6.74 -16.84
C TRP A 36 6.73 5.39 -17.52
N GLU A 37 6.21 5.24 -18.74
CA GLU A 37 6.47 4.19 -19.74
C GLU A 37 5.70 2.86 -19.65
N GLU A 38 5.20 2.46 -20.83
CA GLU A 38 4.25 1.39 -21.10
C GLU A 38 4.89 -0.01 -21.30
N HIS A 39 6.19 -0.21 -21.05
CA HIS A 39 6.90 -1.33 -21.70
C HIS A 39 7.68 -2.30 -20.81
N LYS A 40 7.43 -2.34 -19.48
CA LYS A 40 7.87 -3.49 -18.66
C LYS A 40 6.75 -3.99 -17.77
N SER A 41 6.13 -5.08 -18.21
CA SER A 41 5.29 -5.93 -17.38
C SER A 41 6.08 -6.37 -16.15
N ILE A 42 5.57 -6.06 -14.97
CA ILE A 42 6.07 -6.68 -13.75
C ILE A 42 5.38 -8.02 -13.66
N HIS A 43 6.17 -9.09 -13.79
CA HIS A 43 5.68 -10.46 -13.72
C HIS A 43 5.53 -10.93 -12.27
N ASP A 44 6.39 -10.46 -11.37
CA ASP A 44 6.41 -10.89 -9.96
C ASP A 44 5.69 -9.88 -9.04
N CYS A 45 4.66 -10.35 -8.34
CA CYS A 45 3.93 -9.63 -7.30
C CYS A 45 4.42 -10.11 -5.91
N TYR A 46 5.09 -9.22 -5.19
CA TYR A 46 5.70 -9.48 -3.88
C TYR A 46 4.70 -9.28 -2.73
N VAL A 47 4.29 -10.37 -2.09
CA VAL A 47 3.31 -10.40 -0.99
C VAL A 47 4.03 -10.59 0.34
N ASN A 48 4.18 -9.49 1.09
CA ASN A 48 4.64 -9.54 2.48
C ASN A 48 3.46 -9.59 3.45
N CYS A 49 3.75 -9.63 4.75
CA CYS A 49 2.72 -9.66 5.79
C CYS A 49 1.74 -8.47 5.76
N GLU A 50 2.17 -7.30 5.28
CA GLU A 50 1.32 -6.11 5.19
C GLU A 50 0.37 -6.15 3.98
N VAL A 51 0.79 -6.77 2.88
CA VAL A 51 -0.07 -7.08 1.73
C VAL A 51 -1.08 -8.17 2.09
N GLU A 52 -0.62 -9.25 2.72
CA GLU A 52 -1.48 -10.35 3.16
C GLU A 52 -2.56 -9.89 4.14
N ARG A 53 -2.19 -9.07 5.14
CA ARG A 53 -3.17 -8.53 6.08
C ARG A 53 -4.18 -7.59 5.39
N ALA A 54 -3.78 -6.84 4.36
CA ALA A 54 -4.74 -6.03 3.60
C ALA A 54 -5.78 -6.91 2.89
N TRP A 55 -5.35 -8.04 2.33
CA TRP A 55 -6.26 -9.06 1.79
C TRP A 55 -7.16 -9.65 2.88
N ARG A 56 -6.60 -10.08 4.03
CA ARG A 56 -7.41 -10.64 5.13
C ARG A 56 -8.55 -9.73 5.57
N ILE A 57 -8.32 -8.42 5.67
CA ILE A 57 -9.37 -7.45 6.01
C ILE A 57 -10.48 -7.42 4.94
N VAL A 58 -10.10 -7.45 3.65
CA VAL A 58 -11.06 -7.50 2.54
C VAL A 58 -11.81 -8.84 2.52
N PHE A 59 -11.12 -9.94 2.79
CA PHE A 59 -11.71 -11.27 2.88
C PHE A 59 -12.73 -11.36 4.01
N GLU A 60 -12.44 -10.80 5.18
CA GLU A 60 -13.37 -10.70 6.31
C GLU A 60 -14.62 -9.89 5.92
N ASP A 61 -14.46 -8.77 5.22
CA ASP A 61 -15.59 -7.98 4.72
C ASP A 61 -16.46 -8.75 3.72
N LEU A 62 -15.85 -9.51 2.81
CA LEU A 62 -16.58 -10.35 1.86
C LEU A 62 -17.31 -11.48 2.57
N SER A 63 -16.66 -12.12 3.53
CA SER A 63 -17.21 -13.23 4.30
C SER A 63 -18.42 -12.80 5.13
N GLU A 64 -18.33 -11.62 5.76
CA GLU A 64 -19.44 -11.00 6.46
C GLU A 64 -20.59 -10.66 5.50
N CYS A 65 -20.27 -10.04 4.35
CA CYS A 65 -21.24 -9.63 3.33
C CYS A 65 -22.02 -10.80 2.70
N PHE A 66 -21.41 -11.97 2.57
CA PHE A 66 -22.03 -13.15 1.96
C PHE A 66 -22.51 -14.20 2.98
N SER A 67 -22.54 -13.86 4.27
CA SER A 67 -23.03 -14.75 5.31
C SER A 67 -24.57 -14.82 5.35
N THR A 68 -25.10 -16.03 5.51
CA THR A 68 -26.55 -16.35 5.49
C THR A 68 -27.31 -15.77 6.69
N TYR A 69 -26.62 -15.39 7.76
CA TYR A 69 -27.19 -14.89 9.02
C TYR A 69 -27.43 -13.38 9.05
N SER A 70 -27.08 -12.66 7.98
CA SER A 70 -27.25 -11.21 7.95
C SER A 70 -28.72 -10.85 7.63
N GLY A 71 -29.45 -10.45 8.67
CA GLY A 71 -30.74 -9.79 8.52
C GLY A 71 -30.66 -8.66 7.50
N THR A 72 -31.75 -8.49 6.76
CA THR A 72 -31.96 -7.50 5.69
C THR A 72 -31.23 -6.17 5.94
N GLU A 73 -30.32 -5.80 5.02
CA GLU A 73 -29.50 -4.57 4.94
C GLU A 73 -28.02 -4.59 5.38
N PHE A 74 -27.25 -5.67 5.17
CA PHE A 74 -25.78 -5.52 5.23
C PHE A 74 -25.19 -4.98 3.92
N LYS A 75 -24.59 -3.79 3.96
CA LYS A 75 -23.98 -3.12 2.80
C LYS A 75 -22.49 -3.48 2.72
N PRO A 76 -21.97 -3.97 1.59
CA PRO A 76 -20.56 -4.29 1.45
C PRO A 76 -19.66 -3.12 1.85
N LYS A 77 -18.62 -3.40 2.63
CA LYS A 77 -17.73 -2.35 3.14
C LYS A 77 -16.89 -1.77 2.01
N ARG A 78 -16.71 -0.46 2.07
CA ARG A 78 -15.79 0.26 1.21
C ARG A 78 -14.52 0.57 1.98
N ARG A 79 -13.37 0.37 1.35
CA ARG A 79 -12.05 0.50 1.98
C ARG A 79 -11.17 1.51 1.25
N VAL A 80 -10.25 2.14 1.98
CA VAL A 80 -9.16 2.94 1.40
C VAL A 80 -7.84 2.41 1.95
N LEU A 81 -6.95 1.95 1.08
CA LEU A 81 -5.65 1.40 1.45
C LEU A 81 -4.60 2.50 1.55
N ILE A 82 -4.41 3.08 2.73
CA ILE A 82 -3.46 4.18 2.95
C ILE A 82 -2.08 3.62 3.29
N GLY A 83 -1.03 4.24 2.77
CA GLY A 83 0.34 3.92 3.16
C GLY A 83 1.35 4.82 2.47
N THR A 84 2.60 4.77 2.91
CA THR A 84 3.69 5.60 2.40
C THR A 84 3.78 5.56 0.87
N PRO A 85 3.98 6.68 0.17
CA PRO A 85 4.16 6.68 -1.27
C PRO A 85 5.32 5.76 -1.71
N GLY A 86 5.09 4.91 -2.71
CA GLY A 86 6.12 4.02 -3.24
C GLY A 86 6.36 2.71 -2.47
N ILE A 87 5.47 2.32 -1.54
CA ILE A 87 5.60 1.03 -0.83
C ILE A 87 5.01 -0.17 -1.58
N GLY A 88 4.53 0.00 -2.80
CA GLY A 88 3.93 -1.10 -3.57
C GLY A 88 2.43 -1.29 -3.34
N LYS A 89 1.66 -0.27 -2.96
CA LYS A 89 0.19 -0.37 -2.81
C LYS A 89 -0.51 -0.86 -4.09
N SER A 90 -0.21 -0.25 -5.22
CA SER A 90 -0.74 -0.67 -6.53
C SER A 90 -0.09 -1.97 -6.99
N MET A 91 1.24 -1.94 -7.20
CA MET A 91 2.04 -3.06 -7.72
C MET A 91 1.91 -4.37 -6.94
N ALA A 92 1.83 -4.33 -5.60
CA ALA A 92 1.75 -5.53 -4.76
C ALA A 92 0.35 -5.74 -4.21
N ALA A 93 -0.17 -4.81 -3.39
CA ALA A 93 -1.47 -5.02 -2.75
C ALA A 93 -2.63 -5.03 -3.76
N GLY A 94 -2.64 -4.11 -4.75
CA GLY A 94 -3.65 -4.09 -5.81
C GLY A 94 -3.64 -5.37 -6.64
N SER A 95 -2.46 -5.80 -7.09
CA SER A 95 -2.26 -7.06 -7.83
C SER A 95 -2.69 -8.29 -7.03
N TYR A 96 -2.31 -8.36 -5.74
CA TYR A 96 -2.67 -9.47 -4.88
C TYR A 96 -4.17 -9.52 -4.57
N LEU A 97 -4.79 -8.37 -4.32
CA LEU A 97 -6.24 -8.24 -4.19
C LEU A 97 -6.94 -8.74 -5.46
N LEU A 98 -6.46 -8.34 -6.64
CA LEU A 98 -7.01 -8.80 -7.91
C LEU A 98 -6.92 -10.33 -8.02
N TYR A 99 -5.73 -10.90 -7.79
CA TYR A 99 -5.53 -12.35 -7.79
C TYR A 99 -6.53 -13.06 -6.89
N GLN A 100 -6.62 -12.62 -5.64
CA GLN A 100 -7.45 -13.25 -4.63
C GLN A 100 -8.96 -13.12 -4.94
N LEU A 101 -9.42 -11.97 -5.44
CA LEU A 101 -10.82 -11.78 -5.83
C LEU A 101 -11.22 -12.63 -7.05
N LEU A 102 -10.30 -12.81 -8.00
CA LEU A 102 -10.50 -13.70 -9.15
C LEU A 102 -10.62 -15.17 -8.74
N HIS A 103 -9.93 -15.58 -7.67
CA HIS A 103 -9.99 -16.93 -7.11
C HIS A 103 -11.05 -17.11 -6.01
N TYR A 104 -11.75 -16.03 -5.65
CA TYR A 104 -12.88 -16.12 -4.72
C TYR A 104 -14.03 -16.93 -5.32
N ASP A 105 -14.94 -17.42 -4.49
CA ASP A 105 -16.13 -18.16 -4.92
C ASP A 105 -16.96 -17.36 -5.95
N VAL A 106 -17.19 -17.95 -7.13
CA VAL A 106 -17.92 -17.34 -8.24
C VAL A 106 -19.42 -17.19 -7.95
N GLU A 107 -20.00 -18.06 -7.13
CA GLU A 107 -21.42 -17.99 -6.76
C GLU A 107 -21.71 -16.76 -5.87
N LYS A 108 -20.68 -16.33 -5.12
CA LYS A 108 -20.75 -15.16 -4.24
C LYS A 108 -20.28 -13.89 -4.93
N LEU A 109 -19.24 -13.98 -5.75
CA LEU A 109 -18.63 -12.83 -6.42
C LEU A 109 -18.39 -13.14 -7.91
N GLN A 110 -19.23 -12.57 -8.76
CA GLN A 110 -19.27 -12.85 -10.20
C GLN A 110 -18.41 -11.88 -11.01
N VAL A 111 -18.30 -10.63 -10.58
CA VAL A 111 -17.56 -9.59 -11.32
C VAL A 111 -16.44 -9.00 -10.48
N VAL A 112 -15.24 -8.90 -11.05
CA VAL A 112 -14.15 -8.12 -10.46
C VAL A 112 -13.79 -7.00 -11.41
N VAL A 113 -13.71 -5.77 -10.90
CA VAL A 113 -13.35 -4.60 -11.68
C VAL A 113 -12.03 -4.07 -11.16
N HIS A 114 -11.04 -3.97 -12.04
CA HIS A 114 -9.81 -3.27 -11.72
C HIS A 114 -9.64 -2.06 -12.61
N ARG A 115 -9.69 -0.88 -12.01
CA ARG A 115 -9.53 0.39 -12.70
C ARG A 115 -8.22 1.03 -12.28
N PHE A 116 -7.44 1.46 -13.26
CA PHE A 116 -6.29 2.31 -13.05
C PHE A 116 -6.18 3.36 -14.17
N GLY A 117 -6.11 4.63 -13.78
CA GLY A 117 -6.11 5.75 -14.71
C GLY A 117 -7.45 5.87 -15.41
N ASN A 118 -7.43 5.84 -16.75
CA ASN A 118 -8.61 5.86 -17.59
C ASN A 118 -9.04 4.46 -18.08
N THR A 119 -8.26 3.44 -17.72
CA THR A 119 -8.48 2.07 -18.17
C THR A 119 -9.21 1.28 -17.09
N THR A 120 -10.26 0.58 -17.49
CA THR A 120 -11.05 -0.30 -16.63
C THR A 120 -11.02 -1.71 -17.20
N TYR A 121 -10.53 -2.66 -16.42
CA TYR A 121 -10.64 -4.09 -16.71
C TYR A 121 -11.83 -4.65 -15.95
N VAL A 122 -12.74 -5.30 -16.67
CA VAL A 122 -13.89 -6.00 -16.11
C VAL A 122 -13.67 -7.49 -16.33
N PHE A 123 -13.59 -8.22 -15.23
CA PHE A 123 -13.45 -9.67 -15.21
C PHE A 123 -14.80 -10.27 -14.86
N ASP A 124 -15.44 -10.91 -15.84
CA ASP A 124 -16.64 -11.70 -15.63
C ASP A 124 -16.22 -13.15 -15.37
N LYS A 125 -16.33 -13.57 -14.11
CA LYS A 125 -15.93 -14.90 -13.66
C LYS A 125 -16.91 -15.98 -14.08
N THR A 126 -18.16 -15.61 -14.42
CA THR A 126 -19.20 -16.58 -14.80
C THR A 126 -18.96 -17.16 -16.18
N ILE A 127 -18.45 -16.32 -17.09
CA ILE A 127 -18.07 -16.71 -18.46
C ILE A 127 -16.55 -16.70 -18.69
N GLN A 128 -15.78 -16.48 -17.63
CA GLN A 128 -14.30 -16.45 -17.62
C GLN A 128 -13.69 -15.47 -18.64
N THR A 129 -14.29 -14.29 -18.79
CA THR A 129 -13.80 -13.26 -19.72
C THR A 129 -13.18 -12.07 -18.99
N VAL A 130 -12.27 -11.40 -19.70
CA VAL A 130 -11.77 -10.08 -19.31
C VAL A 130 -11.98 -9.12 -20.47
N THR A 131 -12.61 -7.97 -20.19
CA THR A 131 -12.79 -6.91 -21.19
C THR A 131 -12.15 -5.62 -20.69
N LYS A 132 -11.42 -4.97 -21.60
CA LYS A 132 -10.73 -3.70 -21.36
C LYS A 132 -11.60 -2.57 -21.92
N TYR A 133 -11.91 -1.59 -21.09
CA TYR A 133 -12.63 -0.38 -21.48
C TYR A 133 -11.74 0.85 -21.24
N GLU A 134 -11.70 1.75 -22.21
CA GLU A 134 -11.01 3.03 -22.11
C GLU A 134 -12.01 4.16 -21.91
N GLY A 135 -11.76 5.02 -20.93
CA GLY A 135 -12.59 6.18 -20.64
C GLY A 135 -13.72 5.91 -19.64
N ASN A 136 -14.16 7.00 -19.00
CA ASN A 136 -15.12 6.95 -17.89
C ASN A 136 -16.54 6.58 -18.33
N GLU A 137 -16.99 7.09 -19.47
CA GLU A 137 -18.37 6.94 -19.92
C GLU A 137 -18.69 5.49 -20.30
N ILE A 138 -17.83 4.87 -21.11
CA ILE A 138 -17.97 3.47 -21.53
C ILE A 138 -17.90 2.57 -20.29
N SER A 139 -16.88 2.77 -19.44
CA SER A 139 -16.73 2.01 -18.19
C SER A 139 -17.97 2.15 -17.31
N LYS A 140 -18.56 3.34 -17.21
CA LYS A 140 -19.78 3.58 -16.44
C LYS A 140 -20.94 2.75 -16.99
N ILE A 141 -21.24 2.85 -18.27
CA ILE A 141 -22.39 2.17 -18.90
C ILE A 141 -22.33 0.66 -18.66
N VAL A 142 -21.17 0.05 -18.90
CA VAL A 142 -20.98 -1.40 -18.73
C VAL A 142 -21.22 -1.84 -17.28
N LEU A 143 -20.67 -1.10 -16.31
CA LEU A 143 -20.85 -1.45 -14.90
C LEU A 143 -22.30 -1.29 -14.45
N TYR A 144 -23.03 -0.29 -14.96
CA TYR A 144 -24.47 -0.16 -14.70
C TYR A 144 -25.27 -1.34 -15.26
N ASP A 145 -24.97 -1.78 -16.47
CA ASP A 145 -25.64 -2.94 -17.08
C ASP A 145 -25.41 -4.22 -16.26
N LEU A 146 -24.16 -4.51 -15.87
CA LEU A 146 -23.84 -5.67 -15.03
C LEU A 146 -24.54 -5.60 -13.66
N TRP A 147 -24.57 -4.42 -13.05
CA TRP A 147 -25.28 -4.22 -11.78
C TRP A 147 -26.80 -4.38 -11.93
N GLN A 148 -27.42 -3.85 -12.99
CA GLN A 148 -28.85 -4.00 -13.27
C GLN A 148 -29.26 -5.45 -13.52
N ARG A 149 -28.36 -6.28 -14.04
CA ARG A 149 -28.54 -7.73 -14.17
C ARG A 149 -28.46 -8.48 -12.84
N GLY A 150 -28.27 -7.76 -11.72
CA GLY A 150 -28.17 -8.34 -10.38
C GLY A 150 -26.83 -9.01 -10.09
N MET A 151 -25.79 -8.76 -10.91
CA MET A 151 -24.48 -9.38 -10.68
C MET A 151 -23.81 -8.79 -9.45
N LYS A 152 -23.17 -9.66 -8.67
CA LYS A 152 -22.39 -9.28 -7.48
C LYS A 152 -20.95 -8.99 -7.89
N GLY A 153 -20.44 -7.81 -7.54
CA GLY A 153 -19.11 -7.41 -7.94
C GLY A 153 -18.26 -6.73 -6.87
N TYR A 154 -16.96 -6.62 -7.17
CA TYR A 154 -15.97 -5.95 -6.33
C TYR A 154 -15.07 -5.05 -7.17
N ILE A 155 -14.83 -3.83 -6.71
CA ILE A 155 -14.05 -2.80 -7.43
C ILE A 155 -12.73 -2.52 -6.72
N ILE A 156 -11.62 -2.71 -7.43
CA ILE A 156 -10.30 -2.17 -7.07
C ILE A 156 -10.08 -0.91 -7.91
N TYR A 157 -10.14 0.26 -7.25
CA TYR A 157 -9.85 1.55 -7.87
C TYR A 157 -8.44 2.00 -7.50
N ASP A 158 -7.49 1.87 -8.43
CA ASP A 158 -6.12 2.33 -8.26
C ASP A 158 -5.96 3.76 -8.79
N VAL A 159 -5.72 4.70 -7.87
CA VAL A 159 -5.67 6.13 -8.17
C VAL A 159 -4.28 6.49 -8.68
N THR A 160 -4.22 6.90 -9.95
CA THR A 160 -2.95 7.18 -10.64
C THR A 160 -2.58 8.65 -10.60
N LYS A 161 -3.55 9.54 -10.84
CA LYS A 161 -3.35 10.99 -10.86
C LYS A 161 -3.43 11.58 -9.45
N GLN A 162 -2.40 12.32 -9.07
CA GLN A 162 -2.33 13.01 -7.77
C GLN A 162 -3.57 13.90 -7.54
N GLY A 163 -4.23 13.72 -6.39
CA GLY A 163 -5.35 14.56 -5.95
C GLY A 163 -6.68 14.34 -6.66
N ALA A 164 -6.80 13.43 -7.63
CA ALA A 164 -8.07 13.16 -8.30
C ALA A 164 -8.93 12.20 -7.46
N PRO A 165 -10.19 12.55 -7.12
CA PRO A 165 -11.08 11.62 -6.41
C PRO A 165 -11.42 10.39 -7.25
N PRO A 166 -11.78 9.27 -6.61
CA PRO A 166 -12.41 8.16 -7.30
C PRO A 166 -13.58 8.68 -8.12
N ALA A 167 -13.72 8.18 -9.35
CA ALA A 167 -14.77 8.66 -10.23
C ALA A 167 -16.15 8.54 -9.55
N SER A 168 -16.88 9.64 -9.46
CA SER A 168 -18.12 9.75 -8.67
C SER A 168 -19.21 8.77 -9.12
N TYR A 169 -19.14 8.28 -10.36
CA TYR A 169 -20.09 7.30 -10.89
C TYR A 169 -20.00 5.93 -10.21
N PHE A 170 -18.96 5.65 -9.42
CA PHE A 170 -18.90 4.45 -8.60
C PHE A 170 -19.80 4.54 -7.34
N ALA A 171 -20.22 5.74 -6.95
CA ALA A 171 -21.02 5.94 -5.74
C ALA A 171 -22.31 5.11 -5.69
N PRO A 172 -23.05 4.91 -6.79
CA PRO A 172 -24.32 4.16 -6.80
C PRO A 172 -24.17 2.64 -6.62
N PHE A 173 -23.00 2.04 -6.86
CA PHE A 173 -22.76 0.60 -6.64
C PHE A 173 -22.59 0.30 -5.14
N ARG A 174 -23.62 0.55 -4.33
CA ARG A 174 -23.60 0.35 -2.87
C ARG A 174 -23.68 -1.12 -2.45
N GLU A 175 -24.10 -1.97 -3.38
CA GLU A 175 -24.19 -3.42 -3.25
C GLU A 175 -22.90 -4.13 -3.68
N TRP A 176 -21.91 -3.38 -4.17
CA TRP A 176 -20.59 -3.92 -4.53
C TRP A 176 -19.55 -3.50 -3.51
N GLY A 177 -18.63 -4.41 -3.19
CA GLY A 177 -17.45 -4.10 -2.40
C GLY A 177 -16.51 -3.20 -3.20
N MET A 178 -15.77 -2.35 -2.50
CA MET A 178 -14.84 -1.44 -3.17
C MET A 178 -13.62 -1.16 -2.30
N ILE A 179 -12.43 -1.20 -2.91
CA ILE A 179 -11.21 -0.69 -2.30
C ILE A 179 -10.56 0.36 -3.21
N VAL A 180 -10.26 1.51 -2.62
CA VAL A 180 -9.44 2.54 -3.26
C VAL A 180 -8.00 2.28 -2.88
N VAL A 181 -7.18 1.94 -3.86
CA VAL A 181 -5.73 1.87 -3.75
C VAL A 181 -5.18 3.28 -3.96
N SER A 182 -4.56 3.79 -2.92
CA SER A 182 -4.26 5.20 -2.73
C SER A 182 -3.11 5.65 -3.64
N SER A 183 -3.22 6.87 -4.19
CA SER A 183 -2.18 7.45 -5.03
C SER A 183 -0.90 7.76 -4.23
N PRO A 184 0.23 8.05 -4.89
CA PRO A 184 1.44 8.53 -4.24
C PRO A 184 1.28 9.90 -3.56
N SER A 185 0.26 10.69 -3.91
CA SER A 185 -0.11 11.91 -3.18
C SER A 185 -1.20 11.60 -2.17
N LEU A 186 -1.11 12.22 -0.98
CA LEU A 186 -2.07 12.03 0.09
C LEU A 186 -3.08 13.18 0.28
N ASP A 187 -3.08 14.13 -0.65
CA ASP A 187 -4.15 15.11 -0.75
C ASP A 187 -5.46 14.38 -1.11
N ASN A 188 -6.52 14.61 -0.33
CA ASN A 188 -7.92 14.17 -0.55
C ASN A 188 -8.37 12.81 0.02
N TYR A 189 -7.61 12.10 0.87
CA TYR A 189 -8.14 10.85 1.48
C TYR A 189 -9.30 11.04 2.44
N ASP A 190 -9.29 12.10 3.24
CA ASP A 190 -10.40 12.39 4.13
C ASP A 190 -11.65 12.66 3.31
N GLU A 191 -11.50 13.34 2.18
CA GLU A 191 -12.57 13.57 1.21
C GLU A 191 -13.06 12.25 0.63
N TRP A 192 -12.18 11.33 0.21
CA TRP A 192 -12.59 10.04 -0.34
C TRP A 192 -13.24 9.16 0.70
N ALA A 193 -12.64 9.02 1.88
CA ALA A 193 -13.22 8.29 3.01
C ALA A 193 -14.60 8.84 3.37
N THR A 194 -14.80 10.16 3.29
CA THR A 194 -16.11 10.80 3.51
C THR A 194 -17.08 10.51 2.35
N GLN A 195 -16.66 10.71 1.10
CA GLN A 195 -17.47 10.54 -0.11
C GLN A 195 -17.96 9.09 -0.28
N VAL A 196 -17.08 8.11 -0.08
CA VAL A 196 -17.41 6.69 -0.20
C VAL A 196 -17.74 6.03 1.14
N LYS A 197 -17.82 6.80 2.25
CA LYS A 197 -18.01 6.28 3.62
C LYS A 197 -17.07 5.12 3.94
N ALA A 198 -15.83 5.20 3.47
CA ALA A 198 -14.90 4.09 3.50
C ALA A 198 -14.08 4.04 4.79
N THR A 199 -13.83 2.82 5.25
CA THR A 199 -12.95 2.55 6.38
C THR A 199 -11.51 2.39 5.90
N ARG A 200 -10.55 2.86 6.67
CA ARG A 200 -9.13 2.85 6.28
C ARG A 200 -8.50 1.48 6.53
N ILE A 201 -7.58 1.11 5.67
CA ILE A 201 -6.57 0.06 5.91
C ILE A 201 -5.23 0.76 5.87
N ILE A 202 -4.48 0.72 6.97
CA ILE A 202 -3.17 1.40 7.06
C ILE A 202 -2.05 0.38 6.83
N MET A 203 -1.37 0.50 5.69
CA MET A 203 -0.26 -0.37 5.29
C MET A 203 1.08 0.25 5.70
N ASN A 204 1.85 -0.49 6.50
CA ASN A 204 3.22 -0.11 6.84
C ASN A 204 4.16 -0.27 5.64
N CYS A 205 5.31 0.41 5.69
CA CYS A 205 6.42 0.05 4.81
C CYS A 205 6.90 -1.38 5.12
N PRO A 206 7.43 -2.11 4.12
CA PRO A 206 8.15 -3.36 4.37
C PRO A 206 9.30 -3.13 5.35
N ASP A 207 9.65 -4.15 6.12
CA ASP A 207 10.86 -4.11 6.94
C ASP A 207 12.12 -4.50 6.14
N GLU A 208 13.27 -4.45 6.79
CA GLU A 208 14.55 -4.79 6.15
C GLU A 208 14.58 -6.23 5.65
N MET A 209 13.99 -7.16 6.39
CA MET A 209 13.98 -8.58 6.05
C MET A 209 13.02 -8.86 4.89
N ASP A 210 11.89 -8.17 4.83
CA ASP A 210 10.98 -8.18 3.67
C ASP A 210 11.75 -7.74 2.41
N VAL A 211 12.45 -6.61 2.46
CA VAL A 211 13.21 -6.09 1.31
C VAL A 211 14.37 -7.02 0.95
N LYS A 212 15.05 -7.62 1.94
CA LYS A 212 16.11 -8.60 1.71
C LYS A 212 15.60 -9.84 1.00
N ALA A 213 14.44 -10.35 1.39
CA ALA A 213 13.78 -11.47 0.72
C ALA A 213 13.42 -11.11 -0.73
N MET A 214 12.88 -9.90 -0.97
CA MET A 214 12.61 -9.43 -2.34
C MET A 214 13.90 -9.38 -3.17
N CYS A 215 15.00 -8.90 -2.59
CA CYS A 215 16.31 -8.85 -3.26
C CYS A 215 16.83 -10.24 -3.62
N ALA A 216 16.72 -11.20 -2.71
CA ALA A 216 17.10 -12.58 -2.94
C ALA A 216 16.29 -13.20 -4.09
N TRP A 217 14.97 -12.99 -4.11
CA TRP A 217 14.11 -13.45 -5.20
C TRP A 217 14.46 -12.82 -6.55
N MET A 218 14.69 -11.51 -6.58
CA MET A 218 15.05 -10.78 -7.80
C MET A 218 16.39 -11.22 -8.39
N LYS A 219 17.28 -11.79 -7.56
CA LYS A 219 18.61 -12.28 -7.94
C LYS A 219 18.75 -13.79 -7.77
N ARG A 220 17.64 -14.52 -7.79
CA ARG A 220 17.60 -15.98 -7.56
C ARG A 220 18.40 -16.78 -8.59
N ASP A 221 18.48 -16.29 -9.83
CA ASP A 221 19.20 -16.94 -10.92
C ASP A 221 20.70 -16.57 -10.93
N GLY A 222 21.10 -15.57 -10.12
CA GLY A 222 22.49 -15.15 -9.95
C GLY A 222 23.20 -15.91 -8.83
N ASP A 223 24.52 -15.82 -8.81
CA ASP A 223 25.32 -16.46 -7.76
C ASP A 223 25.21 -15.75 -6.39
N THR A 224 25.76 -16.38 -5.35
CA THR A 224 25.71 -15.84 -3.97
C THR A 224 26.45 -14.49 -3.83
N ASP A 225 27.48 -14.24 -4.63
CA ASP A 225 28.24 -12.99 -4.59
C ASP A 225 27.44 -11.86 -5.25
N GLU A 226 26.77 -12.13 -6.37
CA GLU A 226 25.82 -11.20 -7.01
C GLU A 226 24.66 -10.82 -6.09
N GLN A 227 24.04 -11.81 -5.44
CA GLN A 227 22.98 -11.57 -4.45
C GLN A 227 23.48 -10.70 -3.29
N THR A 228 24.68 -10.99 -2.79
CA THR A 228 25.31 -10.24 -1.68
C THR A 228 25.64 -8.80 -2.07
N LYS A 229 26.25 -8.60 -3.24
CA LYS A 229 26.55 -7.26 -3.78
C LYS A 229 25.26 -6.45 -3.99
N TYR A 230 24.23 -7.09 -4.52
CA TYR A 230 22.94 -6.46 -4.74
C TYR A 230 22.27 -6.06 -3.41
N TRP A 231 22.24 -6.95 -2.42
CA TRP A 231 21.74 -6.62 -1.09
C TRP A 231 22.49 -5.44 -0.46
N ARG A 232 23.84 -5.45 -0.47
CA ARG A 232 24.66 -4.34 0.06
C ARG A 232 24.34 -3.01 -0.62
N MET A 233 24.07 -3.03 -1.93
CA MET A 233 23.66 -1.83 -2.66
C MET A 233 22.28 -1.33 -2.20
N VAL A 234 21.30 -2.23 -2.03
CA VAL A 234 19.95 -1.91 -1.58
C VAL A 234 19.94 -1.41 -0.13
N GLU A 235 20.67 -2.07 0.76
CA GLU A 235 20.85 -1.71 2.17
C GLU A 235 21.38 -0.27 2.32
N LYS A 236 22.45 0.08 1.59
CA LYS A 236 22.99 1.46 1.55
C LYS A 236 21.97 2.51 1.05
N HIS A 237 21.01 2.10 0.24
CA HIS A 237 19.92 2.97 -0.18
C HIS A 237 18.85 3.09 0.90
N MET A 238 18.47 1.98 1.53
CA MET A 238 17.53 1.97 2.66
C MET A 238 17.99 2.91 3.78
N GLU A 239 19.29 2.99 4.05
CA GLU A 239 19.85 3.95 5.00
C GLU A 239 19.53 5.42 4.67
N LYS A 240 19.41 5.76 3.39
CA LYS A 240 19.21 7.14 2.91
C LYS A 240 17.75 7.49 2.63
N VAL A 241 16.99 6.54 2.09
CA VAL A 241 15.64 6.78 1.55
C VAL A 241 14.58 5.81 2.08
N GLY A 242 14.95 4.93 3.03
CA GLY A 242 14.05 3.99 3.68
C GLY A 242 13.66 2.77 2.83
N PRO A 243 12.87 1.85 3.40
CA PRO A 243 12.42 0.63 2.71
C PRO A 243 11.28 0.94 1.72
N LEU A 244 11.59 1.62 0.61
CA LEU A 244 10.65 1.93 -0.46
C LEU A 244 10.89 1.05 -1.69
N PRO A 245 10.12 -0.04 -1.88
CA PRO A 245 10.13 -0.87 -3.08
C PRO A 245 10.25 -0.07 -4.38
N ARG A 246 9.51 1.03 -4.50
CA ARG A 246 9.55 1.92 -5.66
C ARG A 246 10.97 2.31 -6.08
N ILE A 247 11.85 2.61 -5.14
CA ILE A 247 13.21 3.07 -5.44
C ILE A 247 14.07 1.91 -5.96
N TYR A 248 13.84 0.69 -5.48
CA TYR A 248 14.58 -0.51 -5.88
C TYR A 248 14.08 -1.06 -7.22
N PHE A 249 12.76 -1.16 -7.40
CA PHE A 249 12.14 -1.68 -8.62
C PHE A 249 12.21 -0.68 -9.80
N MET A 250 12.06 0.64 -9.58
CA MET A 250 12.18 1.66 -10.63
C MET A 250 13.59 1.73 -11.24
N ARG A 251 14.63 1.72 -10.40
CA ARG A 251 16.03 1.88 -10.85
C ARG A 251 16.57 0.63 -11.55
N MET A 252 15.99 -0.54 -11.28
CA MET A 252 16.31 -1.79 -11.97
C MET A 252 15.73 -1.83 -13.40
N ILE A 253 14.55 -1.24 -13.61
CA ILE A 253 13.92 -1.15 -14.93
C ILE A 253 14.69 -0.19 -15.85
N LEU A 254 15.24 0.91 -15.32
CA LEU A 254 15.82 1.99 -16.11
C LEU A 254 17.34 1.91 -16.34
N LYS A 255 18.05 0.88 -15.83
CA LYS A 255 19.53 0.72 -15.95
C LYS A 255 20.35 2.00 -15.67
N HIS A 256 19.83 2.92 -14.84
CA HIS A 256 20.54 4.14 -14.51
C HIS A 256 21.36 3.97 -13.24
N ASP A 257 22.61 4.43 -13.30
CA ASP A 257 23.46 4.57 -12.12
C ASP A 257 22.76 5.37 -11.03
N LEU A 258 23.04 4.97 -9.79
CA LEU A 258 22.45 5.52 -8.58
C LEU A 258 22.95 6.94 -8.35
N VAL A 259 22.42 7.91 -9.10
CA VAL A 259 22.73 9.33 -8.89
C VAL A 259 22.43 9.67 -7.42
N PRO A 260 23.36 10.30 -6.69
CA PRO A 260 23.14 10.72 -5.31
C PRO A 260 21.91 11.63 -5.27
N LEU A 261 20.92 11.29 -4.46
CA LEU A 261 19.75 12.14 -4.22
C LEU A 261 20.23 13.42 -3.49
N ARG A 262 20.72 14.40 -4.25
CA ARG A 262 21.23 15.68 -3.73
C ARG A 262 20.04 16.59 -3.42
N MET A 263 19.22 16.20 -2.44
CA MET A 263 18.07 17.00 -2.02
C MET A 263 18.53 18.11 -1.04
N PRO A 264 17.86 19.27 -0.98
CA PRO A 264 18.18 20.31 0.01
C PRO A 264 17.51 20.00 1.36
N TRP A 265 18.17 19.18 2.20
CA TRP A 265 17.52 18.60 3.40
C TRP A 265 17.28 19.62 4.51
N LYS A 266 18.12 20.66 4.63
CA LYS A 266 18.05 21.63 5.73
C LYS A 266 16.72 22.40 5.79
N ARG A 267 16.23 22.91 4.65
CA ARG A 267 14.97 23.69 4.60
C ARG A 267 13.74 22.79 4.81
N SER A 268 13.77 21.57 4.28
CA SER A 268 12.71 20.57 4.46
C SER A 268 12.62 20.08 5.90
N ILE A 269 13.76 19.83 6.56
CA ILE A 269 13.80 19.47 7.99
C ILE A 269 13.32 20.64 8.85
N LEU A 270 13.63 21.89 8.54
CA LEU A 270 13.09 23.03 9.30
C LEU A 270 11.55 23.13 9.21
N GLY A 271 10.97 22.85 8.04
CA GLY A 271 9.51 22.72 7.86
C GLY A 271 8.89 21.52 8.59
N MET A 272 9.66 20.44 8.77
CA MET A 272 9.29 19.31 9.64
C MET A 272 9.21 19.70 11.12
N LEU A 273 10.01 20.67 11.58
CA LEU A 273 10.08 21.06 13.00
C LEU A 273 8.90 21.93 13.42
N THR A 274 8.36 22.74 12.50
CA THR A 274 7.23 23.64 12.78
C THR A 274 5.90 22.91 12.77
N ASN A 275 5.79 21.80 12.02
CA ASN A 275 4.59 20.97 11.97
C ASN A 275 4.75 19.70 12.80
N ARG A 276 3.85 19.50 13.76
CA ARG A 276 3.87 18.47 14.82
C ARG A 276 4.09 17.03 14.32
N PHE A 277 5.35 16.57 14.28
CA PHE A 277 5.77 15.27 13.75
C PHE A 277 5.17 14.03 14.43
N ILE A 278 4.65 14.18 15.65
CA ILE A 278 4.47 13.07 16.60
C ILE A 278 3.09 13.13 17.26
N LEU A 279 2.19 13.99 16.77
CA LEU A 279 0.82 13.94 17.24
C LEU A 279 0.02 12.91 16.43
N PRO A 280 -0.75 12.02 17.10
CA PRO A 280 -1.76 11.21 16.44
C PRO A 280 -2.64 12.10 15.54
N GLY A 281 -2.72 11.80 14.25
CA GLY A 281 -3.50 12.60 13.30
C GLY A 281 -2.89 13.97 12.93
N GLY A 282 -1.61 14.20 13.23
CA GLY A 282 -0.90 15.41 12.82
C GLY A 282 -0.83 15.56 11.29
N ARG A 283 -1.36 16.68 10.77
CA ARG A 283 -1.61 16.93 9.34
C ARG A 283 -0.37 17.14 8.45
N LEU A 284 0.83 16.66 8.81
CA LEU A 284 2.03 16.87 7.99
C LEU A 284 1.93 16.29 6.58
N TRP A 285 1.28 15.15 6.46
CA TRP A 285 1.12 14.45 5.17
C TRP A 285 0.05 15.05 4.25
N TYR A 286 -0.73 16.02 4.74
CA TYR A 286 -1.66 16.81 3.92
C TYR A 286 -1.02 18.12 3.43
N SER A 287 0.28 18.33 3.69
CA SER A 287 0.98 19.53 3.26
C SER A 287 1.67 19.28 1.93
N LYS A 288 1.50 20.18 0.95
CA LYS A 288 2.15 20.17 -0.38
C LYS A 288 3.69 20.31 -0.34
N ASP A 289 4.30 20.13 0.84
CA ASP A 289 5.70 20.39 1.11
C ASP A 289 6.59 19.19 0.70
N PRO A 290 7.77 19.41 0.09
CA PRO A 290 8.78 18.38 -0.17
C PRO A 290 9.16 17.47 1.02
N SER A 291 8.75 17.82 2.25
CA SER A 291 8.92 16.99 3.45
C SER A 291 8.21 15.63 3.37
N GLN A 292 7.17 15.43 2.54
CA GLN A 292 6.51 14.12 2.35
C GLN A 292 7.46 13.02 1.87
N LYS A 293 8.56 13.38 1.19
CA LYS A 293 9.60 12.44 0.72
C LYS A 293 10.52 11.95 1.84
N LEU A 294 10.44 12.54 3.02
CA LEU A 294 11.35 12.32 4.15
C LEU A 294 10.65 11.64 5.34
N VAL A 295 9.38 11.33 5.20
CA VAL A 295 8.55 10.66 6.21
C VAL A 295 8.01 9.33 5.68
N ARG A 296 7.63 8.44 6.60
CA ARG A 296 6.81 7.24 6.37
C ARG A 296 5.63 7.19 7.33
N ILE A 297 4.56 6.56 6.87
CA ILE A 297 3.39 6.20 7.68
C ILE A 297 3.79 5.01 8.56
N PHE A 298 3.48 5.13 9.84
CA PHE A 298 3.60 4.07 10.83
C PHE A 298 2.23 3.80 11.44
N ARG A 299 1.67 2.62 11.18
CA ARG A 299 0.41 2.17 11.76
C ARG A 299 0.56 2.04 13.27
N ILE A 300 -0.40 2.58 14.00
CA ILE A 300 -0.61 2.35 15.42
C ILE A 300 -2.03 1.84 15.65
N ARG A 301 -2.21 1.05 16.70
CA ARG A 301 -3.53 0.62 17.15
C ARG A 301 -4.00 1.60 18.23
N GLY A 302 -5.21 2.14 18.07
CA GLY A 302 -5.85 2.96 19.08
C GLY A 302 -6.68 2.13 20.05
N GLU A 303 -7.22 2.79 21.08
CA GLU A 303 -8.19 2.21 22.00
C GLU A 303 -9.36 1.58 21.22
N ARG A 304 -9.79 0.37 21.64
CA ARG A 304 -10.82 -0.45 20.96
C ARG A 304 -10.45 -0.96 19.56
N GLY A 305 -9.16 -0.97 19.21
CA GLY A 305 -8.67 -1.62 17.99
C GLY A 305 -8.76 -0.78 16.72
N ALA A 306 -9.20 0.47 16.79
CA ALA A 306 -9.24 1.37 15.64
C ALA A 306 -7.83 1.71 15.15
N GLU A 307 -7.54 1.50 13.86
CA GLU A 307 -6.24 1.83 13.28
C GLU A 307 -6.07 3.36 13.15
N ARG A 308 -4.92 3.87 13.61
CA ARG A 308 -4.45 5.23 13.35
C ARG A 308 -3.05 5.15 12.75
N PHE A 309 -2.52 6.27 12.28
CA PHE A 309 -1.12 6.36 11.88
C PHE A 309 -0.41 7.54 12.51
N LEU A 310 0.91 7.38 12.60
CA LEU A 310 1.87 8.42 12.94
C LEU A 310 2.85 8.61 11.80
N ASN A 311 3.53 9.75 11.86
CA ASN A 311 4.54 10.11 10.91
C ASN A 311 5.88 9.78 11.54
N ALA A 312 6.66 8.96 10.87
CA ALA A 312 8.01 8.64 11.27
C ALA A 312 8.99 9.11 10.19
N PRO A 313 10.26 9.39 10.52
CA PRO A 313 11.29 9.55 9.50
C PRO A 313 11.35 8.33 8.58
N ILE A 314 11.54 8.55 7.28
CA ILE A 314 11.58 7.47 6.27
C ILE A 314 12.76 6.49 6.51
N CYS A 315 13.87 6.98 7.07
CA CYS A 315 15.04 6.18 7.43
C CYS A 315 15.69 6.66 8.75
N TYR A 316 16.56 5.82 9.32
CA TYR A 316 17.28 6.11 10.56
C TYR A 316 18.16 7.35 10.46
N PHE A 317 18.89 7.53 9.36
CA PHE A 317 19.78 8.68 9.17
C PHE A 317 19.01 10.01 9.26
N LEU A 318 17.84 10.09 8.62
CA LEU A 318 16.97 11.26 8.71
C LEU A 318 16.41 11.43 10.12
N GLY A 319 16.01 10.35 10.79
CA GLY A 319 15.57 10.40 12.19
C GLY A 319 16.64 10.96 13.13
N SER A 320 17.86 10.45 13.04
CA SER A 320 19.01 10.92 13.83
C SER A 320 19.36 12.38 13.53
N ARG A 321 19.37 12.77 12.25
CA ARG A 321 19.66 14.15 11.85
C ARG A 321 18.59 15.13 12.33
N SER A 322 17.32 14.75 12.24
CA SER A 322 16.20 15.54 12.76
C SER A 322 16.29 15.68 14.28
N ALA A 323 16.61 14.60 15.00
CA ALA A 323 16.81 14.64 16.45
C ALA A 323 17.97 15.57 16.85
N ASN A 324 19.09 15.54 16.13
CA ASN A 324 20.23 16.43 16.38
C ASN A 324 19.90 17.91 16.15
N ILE A 325 19.08 18.22 15.14
CA ILE A 325 18.63 19.59 14.90
C ILE A 325 17.64 20.03 16.00
N LEU A 326 16.72 19.15 16.41
CA LEU A 326 15.80 19.40 17.53
C LEU A 326 16.56 19.67 18.83
N ALA A 327 17.57 18.87 19.15
CA ALA A 327 18.37 19.03 20.36
C ALA A 327 19.09 20.39 20.40
N LYS A 328 19.47 20.95 19.25
CA LYS A 328 20.08 22.30 19.15
C LYS A 328 19.05 23.43 19.20
N ALA A 329 17.81 23.18 18.81
CA ALA A 329 16.76 24.18 18.71
C ALA A 329 15.91 24.29 20.00
N MET A 330 15.90 23.25 20.83
CA MET A 330 15.08 23.16 22.04
C MET A 330 15.95 23.30 23.30
N SER A 331 15.33 23.71 24.42
CA SER A 331 15.97 23.55 25.73
C SER A 331 16.13 22.07 26.05
N GLU A 332 17.11 21.71 26.88
CA GLU A 332 17.36 20.33 27.30
C GLU A 332 16.11 19.67 27.88
N LYS A 333 15.42 20.38 28.79
CA LYS A 333 14.13 19.95 29.36
C LYS A 333 13.06 19.77 28.27
N GLY A 334 12.99 20.67 27.29
CA GLY A 334 12.06 20.58 26.17
C GLY A 334 12.34 19.39 25.26
N PHE A 335 13.61 19.11 24.97
CA PHE A 335 14.04 17.97 24.18
C PHE A 335 13.77 16.64 24.90
N LEU A 336 14.06 16.56 26.19
CA LEU A 336 13.77 15.36 27.00
C LEU A 336 12.26 15.08 27.08
N LEU A 337 11.43 16.10 27.30
CA LEU A 337 9.97 15.96 27.27
C LEU A 337 9.47 15.51 25.90
N PHE A 338 10.07 16.03 24.83
CA PHE A 338 9.77 15.59 23.48
C PHE A 338 10.11 14.10 23.29
N VAL A 339 11.33 13.67 23.60
CA VAL A 339 11.76 12.26 23.48
C VAL A 339 10.89 11.33 24.34
N LEU A 340 10.51 11.74 25.55
CA LEU A 340 9.62 10.97 26.42
C LEU A 340 8.21 10.84 25.82
N GLY A 341 7.68 11.91 25.23
CA GLY A 341 6.39 11.89 24.51
C GLY A 341 6.41 10.94 23.31
N VAL A 342 7.50 10.95 22.53
CA VAL A 342 7.74 9.99 21.43
C VAL A 342 7.76 8.56 21.94
N ARG A 343 8.57 8.30 22.96
CA ARG A 343 8.76 6.96 23.51
C ARG A 343 7.47 6.41 24.09
N LYS A 344 6.66 7.22 24.78
CA LYS A 344 5.34 6.80 25.29
C LYS A 344 4.40 6.41 24.14
N THR A 345 4.42 7.16 23.05
CA THR A 345 3.58 6.92 21.86
C THR A 345 4.01 5.69 21.06
N ILE A 346 5.33 5.48 20.90
CA ILE A 346 5.89 4.30 20.21
C ILE A 346 5.77 3.06 21.10
N SER A 347 6.06 3.18 22.39
CA SER A 347 5.97 2.06 23.34
C SER A 347 4.53 1.58 23.50
N SER A 348 3.54 2.49 23.59
CA SER A 348 2.12 2.08 23.61
C SER A 348 1.73 1.37 22.31
N ALA A 349 2.23 1.83 21.17
CA ALA A 349 1.98 1.19 19.87
C ALA A 349 2.71 -0.16 19.70
N CYS A 350 3.83 -0.37 20.41
CA CYS A 350 4.61 -1.61 20.38
C CYS A 350 4.19 -2.62 21.46
N THR A 351 3.61 -2.22 22.58
CA THR A 351 3.04 -3.15 23.58
C THR A 351 1.79 -3.83 23.05
N ASP A 352 1.01 -3.16 22.20
CA ASP A 352 -0.16 -3.74 21.54
C ASP A 352 0.20 -4.72 20.41
N ARG A 353 1.48 -4.81 20.02
CA ARG A 353 2.00 -5.79 19.04
C ARG A 353 2.06 -7.21 19.59
N PHE A 354 1.94 -7.38 20.91
CA PHE A 354 1.93 -8.68 21.59
C PHE A 354 0.52 -9.10 22.06
N CYS A 355 -0.51 -8.32 21.74
CA CYS A 355 -1.90 -8.65 22.02
C CYS A 355 -2.72 -8.73 20.72
N LEU A 356 -2.48 -9.82 19.98
CA LEU A 356 -3.47 -10.77 19.46
C LEU A 356 -2.74 -11.90 18.76
#